data_AF-A0A2V9MQ92-F1
#
_entry.id   AF-A0A2V9MQ92-F1
#
_cell.length_a   1.000
_cell.length_b   1.000
_cell.length_c   1.000
_cell.angle_alpha   90.00
_cell.angle_beta   90.00
_cell.angle_gamma   90.00
#
_symmetry.space_group_name_H-M   'P 1'
#
loop_
_entity.id
_entity.type
_entity.pdbx_description
1 polymer ?
#
loop_
_entity_poly.entity_id
_entity_poly.type
_entity_poly.pdbx_seq_one_letter_code
_entity_poly.pdbx_strand_id
1 'polypeptide(L)'
;MQLIIVPQNGGRFMQVTFAGHAFLFVNPKYAGKYMPPAPDKWFNYGGDKLWPLPEGNNDEQHWAGASDVLDDGPYAFRKISEGPECEVELTGPADAQTGIQFSRTIRIDSDSARIQFRATMKNVTGHSIEWSMQSVTQYDASDSGSQQTINHKFWTFTPANLSSSYLNRYHVRFGPAENSTVSVRDDGLFALHYAHMAAELWLDSAAGWLAVVDGSTDFAMVERFRYEEHKPYPGKASVIFWTNGPELHLNSEAEAVLSGGEEGQPPYYLEAEINSPLCRLGPGETCDMQTEWFPARAGDEFHGATEAGILIHPLRANLTQDHRLKLSGSFGVFYAGRLIAHLYDEHGTLLGTIPIINVNPTETVSLGMELSLNAKPARLSLHLETSNGVDRGSLQEVRVSTVENR
;
A
#
# COMPACT_ATOMS: atom_id res chain seq x y z
N MET A 1 16.52 -2.56 -8.06
CA MET A 1 15.05 -2.64 -8.22
C MET A 1 14.74 -2.86 -9.69
N GLN A 2 13.68 -3.61 -10.00
CA GLN A 2 13.19 -3.85 -11.36
C GLN A 2 11.68 -3.69 -11.38
N LEU A 3 11.15 -3.01 -12.41
CA LEU A 3 9.72 -2.91 -12.67
C LEU A 3 9.40 -3.60 -14.00
N ILE A 4 8.28 -4.30 -14.06
CA ILE A 4 7.76 -4.92 -15.29
C ILE A 4 6.41 -4.27 -15.58
N ILE A 5 6.29 -3.69 -16.77
CA ILE A 5 5.08 -3.02 -17.24
C ILE A 5 4.66 -3.72 -18.53
N VAL A 6 3.36 -4.00 -18.66
CA VAL A 6 2.78 -4.71 -19.81
C VAL A 6 1.70 -3.81 -20.42
N PRO A 7 2.08 -2.89 -21.34
CA PRO A 7 1.15 -1.95 -21.93
C PRO A 7 -0.06 -2.62 -22.61
N GLN A 8 0.15 -3.80 -23.20
CA GLN A 8 -0.87 -4.52 -23.96
C GLN A 8 -2.02 -5.05 -23.09
N ASN A 9 -1.79 -5.33 -21.80
CA ASN A 9 -2.77 -5.91 -20.89
C ASN A 9 -3.25 -4.79 -19.96
N GLY A 10 -4.11 -3.88 -20.41
CA GLY A 10 -4.65 -2.81 -19.56
C GLY A 10 -3.63 -1.81 -19.04
N GLY A 11 -2.46 -1.71 -19.68
CA GLY A 11 -1.38 -0.88 -19.15
C GLY A 11 -0.74 -1.43 -17.87
N ARG A 12 -0.97 -2.68 -17.46
CA ARG A 12 -0.61 -3.25 -16.15
C ARG A 12 0.83 -2.99 -15.70
N PHE A 13 0.96 -2.70 -14.42
CA PHE A 13 2.22 -2.74 -13.70
C PHE A 13 2.31 -4.16 -13.14
N MET A 14 2.98 -5.03 -13.88
CA MET A 14 2.88 -6.47 -13.70
C MET A 14 3.71 -6.96 -12.52
N GLN A 15 4.85 -6.33 -12.25
CA GLN A 15 5.73 -6.77 -11.17
C GLN A 15 6.65 -5.64 -10.70
N VAL A 16 6.96 -5.67 -9.41
CA VAL A 16 8.10 -4.96 -8.81
C VAL A 16 8.98 -5.98 -8.11
N THR A 17 10.27 -5.91 -8.37
CA THR A 17 11.28 -6.71 -7.67
C THR A 17 12.29 -5.80 -6.97
N PHE A 18 12.38 -5.91 -5.66
CA PHE A 18 13.30 -5.15 -4.82
C PHE A 18 14.09 -6.11 -3.93
N ALA A 19 15.42 -5.93 -3.87
CA ALA A 19 16.34 -6.80 -3.15
C ALA A 19 16.17 -8.32 -3.45
N GLY A 20 15.75 -8.67 -4.68
CA GLY A 20 15.50 -10.05 -5.09
C GLY A 20 14.12 -10.60 -4.72
N HIS A 21 13.29 -9.85 -3.99
CA HIS A 21 11.92 -10.21 -3.66
C HIS A 21 10.92 -9.60 -4.65
N ALA A 22 10.05 -10.43 -5.22
CA ALA A 22 8.96 -10.03 -6.10
C ALA A 22 7.66 -9.94 -5.28
N PHE A 23 6.91 -8.84 -5.43
CA PHE A 23 5.78 -8.53 -4.54
C PHE A 23 4.42 -8.92 -5.12
N LEU A 24 4.25 -8.74 -6.43
CA LEU A 24 2.93 -8.76 -7.04
C LEU A 24 2.57 -10.15 -7.54
N PHE A 25 1.29 -10.48 -7.41
CA PHE A 25 0.74 -11.70 -7.97
C PHE A 25 0.80 -11.62 -9.50
N VAL A 26 1.31 -12.68 -10.13
CA VAL A 26 1.28 -12.88 -11.58
C VAL A 26 0.52 -14.17 -11.84
N ASN A 27 -0.66 -14.09 -12.46
CA ASN A 27 -1.48 -15.25 -12.64
C ASN A 27 -0.82 -16.26 -13.61
N PRO A 28 -0.45 -17.48 -13.18
CA PRO A 28 0.21 -18.46 -14.05
C PRO A 28 -0.66 -18.88 -15.24
N LYS A 29 -1.98 -18.79 -15.12
CA LYS A 29 -2.92 -19.11 -16.20
C LYS A 29 -2.76 -18.16 -17.39
N TYR A 30 -2.46 -16.88 -17.12
CA TYR A 30 -2.39 -15.81 -18.11
C TYR A 30 -0.97 -15.28 -18.35
N ALA A 31 0.02 -15.77 -17.62
CA ALA A 31 1.43 -15.39 -17.80
C ALA A 31 1.87 -15.56 -19.26
N GLY A 32 2.40 -14.47 -19.83
CA GLY A 32 2.86 -14.43 -21.23
C GLY A 32 1.73 -14.44 -22.28
N LYS A 33 0.47 -14.27 -21.88
CA LYS A 33 -0.69 -14.25 -22.77
C LYS A 33 -1.35 -12.88 -22.77
N TYR A 34 -1.98 -12.57 -23.90
CA TYR A 34 -2.92 -11.46 -24.05
C TYR A 34 -4.27 -12.03 -24.47
N MET A 35 -5.30 -11.71 -23.71
CA MET A 35 -6.69 -11.96 -24.03
C MET A 35 -7.36 -10.61 -24.30
N PRO A 36 -8.03 -10.45 -25.46
CA PRO A 36 -8.76 -9.22 -25.74
C PRO A 36 -9.97 -9.06 -24.79
N PRO A 37 -10.45 -7.83 -24.56
CA PRO A 37 -11.59 -7.58 -23.70
C PRO A 37 -12.82 -8.45 -24.05
N ALA A 38 -13.46 -9.02 -23.02
CA ALA A 38 -14.62 -9.90 -23.16
C ALA A 38 -15.67 -9.59 -22.07
N PRO A 39 -16.87 -9.08 -22.43
CA PRO A 39 -17.84 -8.56 -21.45
C PRO A 39 -18.39 -9.63 -20.50
N ASP A 40 -18.29 -10.91 -20.84
CA ASP A 40 -18.78 -12.05 -20.08
C ASP A 40 -17.67 -12.76 -19.27
N LYS A 41 -16.43 -12.29 -19.35
CA LYS A 41 -15.30 -12.97 -18.71
C LYS A 41 -14.20 -12.01 -18.29
N TRP A 42 -13.91 -11.99 -16.99
CA TRP A 42 -12.76 -11.26 -16.47
C TRP A 42 -11.44 -12.06 -16.57
N PHE A 43 -10.38 -11.42 -17.08
CA PHE A 43 -9.05 -12.01 -17.18
C PHE A 43 -8.14 -11.46 -16.07
N ASN A 44 -8.12 -12.12 -14.91
CA ASN A 44 -7.25 -11.68 -13.84
C ASN A 44 -5.76 -11.98 -14.16
N TYR A 45 -5.04 -11.02 -14.75
CA TYR A 45 -3.60 -11.14 -15.02
C TYR A 45 -2.73 -11.07 -13.76
N GLY A 46 -3.20 -10.42 -12.69
CA GLY A 46 -2.37 -9.98 -11.55
C GLY A 46 -1.76 -8.59 -11.73
N GLY A 47 -0.86 -8.17 -10.84
CA GLY A 47 -0.23 -6.85 -10.87
C GLY A 47 -1.15 -5.70 -10.44
N ASP A 48 -0.76 -4.47 -10.75
CA ASP A 48 -1.53 -3.24 -10.48
C ASP A 48 -2.20 -2.66 -11.74
N LYS A 49 -3.46 -2.23 -11.55
CA LYS A 49 -4.40 -1.71 -12.54
C LYS A 49 -5.14 -0.48 -12.01
N LEU A 50 -5.77 0.26 -12.93
CA LEU A 50 -6.66 1.37 -12.60
C LEU A 50 -8.10 1.03 -13.00
N TRP A 51 -9.02 1.14 -12.06
CA TRP A 51 -10.45 0.93 -12.25
C TRP A 51 -11.24 2.19 -11.90
N PRO A 52 -12.43 2.39 -12.50
CA PRO A 52 -13.37 3.41 -12.06
C PRO A 52 -14.26 2.88 -10.93
N LEU A 53 -14.57 3.74 -9.96
CA LEU A 53 -15.58 3.50 -8.92
C LEU A 53 -16.70 4.56 -9.00
N PRO A 54 -17.95 4.21 -8.62
CA PRO A 54 -18.37 2.97 -7.95
C PRO A 54 -18.56 1.77 -8.89
N GLU A 55 -18.28 0.58 -8.38
CA GLU A 55 -18.57 -0.70 -9.05
C GLU A 55 -20.04 -1.13 -8.86
N GLY A 56 -20.61 -1.79 -9.86
CA GLY A 56 -21.95 -2.36 -9.83
C GLY A 56 -22.63 -2.48 -11.19
N ASN A 57 -23.75 -3.19 -11.21
CA ASN A 57 -24.56 -3.44 -12.42
C ASN A 57 -25.96 -2.82 -12.34
N ASN A 58 -26.15 -1.84 -11.45
CA ASN A 58 -27.47 -1.29 -11.15
C ASN A 58 -27.94 -0.27 -12.19
N ASP A 59 -27.01 0.55 -12.70
CA ASP A 59 -27.27 1.63 -13.64
C ASP A 59 -25.97 2.10 -14.33
N GLU A 60 -26.08 3.11 -15.19
CA GLU A 60 -24.95 3.68 -15.94
C GLU A 60 -23.94 4.46 -15.08
N GLN A 61 -24.24 4.73 -13.80
CA GLN A 61 -23.32 5.39 -12.85
C GLN A 61 -22.46 4.37 -12.09
N HIS A 62 -22.63 3.08 -12.37
CA HIS A 62 -21.82 2.02 -11.82
C HIS A 62 -21.01 1.34 -12.93
N TRP A 63 -19.74 1.10 -12.66
CA TRP A 63 -18.90 0.33 -13.57
C TRP A 63 -19.08 -1.16 -13.31
N ALA A 64 -19.28 -1.94 -14.37
CA ALA A 64 -19.74 -3.32 -14.28
C ALA A 64 -18.74 -4.30 -13.62
N GLY A 65 -17.49 -3.89 -13.36
CA GLY A 65 -16.48 -4.74 -12.73
C GLY A 65 -16.03 -5.91 -13.62
N ALA A 66 -16.11 -5.76 -14.94
CA ALA A 66 -15.83 -6.82 -15.92
C ALA A 66 -14.64 -6.47 -16.82
N SER A 67 -14.19 -7.45 -17.60
CA SER A 67 -13.22 -7.21 -18.67
C SER A 67 -13.77 -6.22 -19.69
N ASP A 68 -13.10 -5.09 -19.83
CA ASP A 68 -13.42 -4.04 -20.77
C ASP A 68 -12.15 -3.42 -21.38
N VAL A 69 -12.32 -2.33 -22.13
CA VAL A 69 -11.18 -1.64 -22.75
C VAL A 69 -10.29 -0.91 -21.74
N LEU A 70 -10.77 -0.59 -20.54
CA LEU A 70 -9.99 0.05 -19.49
C LEU A 70 -9.09 -0.98 -18.78
N ASP A 71 -9.62 -2.17 -18.46
CA ASP A 71 -8.90 -3.23 -17.75
C ASP A 71 -8.01 -4.10 -18.65
N ASP A 72 -8.43 -4.37 -19.89
CA ASP A 72 -7.75 -5.32 -20.78
C ASP A 72 -7.33 -4.71 -22.14
N GLY A 73 -7.70 -3.45 -22.40
CA GLY A 73 -7.33 -2.76 -23.63
C GLY A 73 -5.83 -2.44 -23.71
N PRO A 74 -5.28 -2.26 -24.92
CA PRO A 74 -3.88 -1.90 -25.09
C PRO A 74 -3.65 -0.42 -24.78
N TYR A 75 -2.68 -0.13 -23.92
CA TYR A 75 -2.21 1.22 -23.61
C TYR A 75 -1.03 1.58 -24.51
N ALA A 76 -1.02 2.82 -25.01
CA ALA A 76 0.15 3.39 -25.65
C ALA A 76 1.25 3.61 -24.61
N PHE A 77 2.48 3.25 -24.95
CA PHE A 77 3.64 3.37 -24.06
C PHE A 77 4.64 4.40 -24.60
N ARG A 78 5.10 5.29 -23.72
CA ARG A 78 6.12 6.28 -24.03
C ARG A 78 7.15 6.34 -22.91
N LYS A 79 8.44 6.33 -23.28
CA LYS A 79 9.54 6.63 -22.34
C LYS A 79 9.64 8.15 -22.21
N ILE A 80 9.59 8.65 -20.98
CA ILE A 80 9.71 10.09 -20.67
C ILE A 80 11.17 10.42 -20.36
N SER A 81 11.82 9.61 -19.54
CA SER A 81 13.24 9.75 -19.19
C SER A 81 13.92 8.38 -19.03
N GLU A 82 15.22 8.34 -19.31
CA GLU A 82 16.09 7.18 -19.18
C GLU A 82 17.43 7.60 -18.59
N GLY A 83 18.01 6.76 -17.73
CA GLY A 83 19.30 7.02 -17.09
C GLY A 83 19.20 6.96 -15.56
N PRO A 84 19.70 7.97 -14.82
CA PRO A 84 19.63 7.99 -13.37
C PRO A 84 18.19 7.95 -12.85
N GLU A 85 17.28 8.67 -13.52
CA GLU A 85 15.84 8.59 -13.30
C GLU A 85 15.21 7.87 -14.49
N CYS A 86 14.22 7.01 -14.21
CA CYS A 86 13.45 6.32 -15.24
C CYS A 86 11.98 6.68 -15.04
N GLU A 87 11.38 7.28 -16.05
CA GLU A 87 9.96 7.62 -16.08
C GLU A 87 9.34 7.17 -17.40
N VAL A 88 8.19 6.53 -17.28
CA VAL A 88 7.38 6.09 -18.42
C VAL A 88 5.96 6.59 -18.29
N GLU A 89 5.28 6.72 -19.42
CA GLU A 89 3.88 7.09 -19.51
C GLU A 89 3.11 6.01 -20.26
N LEU A 90 1.94 5.70 -19.74
CA LEU A 90 0.94 4.83 -20.34
C LEU A 90 -0.31 5.66 -20.62
N THR A 91 -0.88 5.53 -21.82
CA THR A 91 -2.16 6.17 -22.17
C THR A 91 -3.13 5.11 -22.67
N GLY A 92 -4.22 4.92 -21.95
CA GLY A 92 -5.25 3.93 -22.26
C GLY A 92 -6.13 4.35 -23.44
N PRO A 93 -6.98 3.43 -23.92
CA PRO A 93 -8.01 3.79 -24.88
C PRO A 93 -9.07 4.70 -24.24
N ALA A 94 -9.78 5.46 -25.08
CA ALA A 94 -11.02 6.09 -24.67
C ALA A 94 -12.09 5.01 -24.50
N ASP A 95 -12.77 4.99 -23.36
CA ASP A 95 -13.90 4.12 -23.13
C ASP A 95 -15.22 4.84 -23.41
N ALA A 96 -16.02 4.25 -24.28
CA ALA A 96 -17.30 4.82 -24.69
C ALA A 96 -18.40 4.63 -23.62
N GLN A 97 -18.27 3.61 -22.77
CA GLN A 97 -19.28 3.29 -21.76
C GLN A 97 -19.21 4.25 -20.57
N THR A 98 -18.03 4.39 -19.98
CA THR A 98 -17.77 5.30 -18.85
C THR A 98 -17.52 6.74 -19.29
N GLY A 99 -17.10 6.95 -20.54
CA GLY A 99 -16.74 8.26 -21.07
C GLY A 99 -15.37 8.77 -20.61
N ILE A 100 -14.53 7.91 -20.02
CA ILE A 100 -13.20 8.27 -19.54
C ILE A 100 -12.07 7.74 -20.41
N GLN A 101 -10.90 8.34 -20.22
CA GLN A 101 -9.61 7.81 -20.65
C GLN A 101 -8.63 7.93 -19.49
N PHE A 102 -7.95 6.84 -19.14
CA PHE A 102 -6.85 6.88 -18.18
C PHE A 102 -5.51 7.15 -18.87
N SER A 103 -4.65 7.90 -18.19
CA SER A 103 -3.22 7.88 -18.42
C SER A 103 -2.50 7.73 -17.07
N ARG A 104 -1.28 7.19 -17.07
CA ARG A 104 -0.46 7.14 -15.87
C ARG A 104 1.02 7.30 -16.16
N THR A 105 1.72 8.06 -15.34
CA THR A 105 3.19 8.06 -15.31
C THR A 105 3.68 7.21 -14.15
N ILE A 106 4.77 6.47 -14.39
CA ILE A 106 5.43 5.60 -13.42
C ILE A 106 6.90 5.98 -13.41
N ARG A 107 7.40 6.39 -12.24
CA ARG A 107 8.76 6.89 -12.07
C ARG A 107 9.48 6.13 -10.95
N ILE A 108 10.76 5.84 -11.18
CA ILE A 108 11.70 5.42 -10.14
C ILE A 108 12.71 6.55 -9.91
N ASP A 109 12.97 6.86 -8.65
CA ASP A 109 14.02 7.82 -8.30
C ASP A 109 15.43 7.23 -8.38
N SER A 110 16.39 8.10 -8.63
CA SER A 110 17.80 7.73 -8.79
C SER A 110 18.49 7.30 -7.48
N ASP A 111 17.98 7.75 -6.33
CA ASP A 111 18.62 7.63 -5.02
C ASP A 111 17.81 6.81 -4.00
N SER A 112 16.68 6.24 -4.40
CA SER A 112 15.80 5.49 -3.50
C SER A 112 15.05 4.36 -4.21
N ALA A 113 14.43 3.48 -3.43
CA ALA A 113 13.54 2.46 -3.95
C ALA A 113 12.09 2.97 -4.14
N ARG A 114 11.87 4.29 -4.02
CA ARG A 114 10.56 4.89 -4.18
C ARG A 114 10.09 4.74 -5.63
N ILE A 115 8.85 4.29 -5.77
CA ILE A 115 8.14 4.28 -7.04
C ILE A 115 7.00 5.28 -6.94
N GLN A 116 6.90 6.18 -7.91
CA GLN A 116 5.87 7.21 -7.94
C GLN A 116 4.92 6.96 -9.09
N PHE A 117 3.63 7.06 -8.80
CA PHE A 117 2.56 6.95 -9.78
C PHE A 117 1.77 8.26 -9.81
N ARG A 118 1.49 8.73 -11.02
CA ARG A 118 0.48 9.76 -11.24
C ARG A 118 -0.51 9.22 -12.26
N ALA A 119 -1.67 8.80 -11.79
CA ALA A 119 -2.80 8.46 -12.63
C ALA A 119 -3.62 9.72 -12.93
N THR A 120 -4.09 9.85 -14.16
CA THR A 120 -4.97 10.92 -14.62
C THR A 120 -6.17 10.29 -15.30
N MET A 121 -7.36 10.71 -14.89
CA MET A 121 -8.63 10.38 -15.53
C MET A 121 -9.15 11.59 -16.28
N LYS A 122 -9.43 11.41 -17.57
CA LYS A 122 -9.94 12.47 -18.45
C LYS A 122 -11.35 12.17 -18.92
N ASN A 123 -12.23 13.17 -18.89
CA ASN A 123 -13.52 13.10 -19.58
C ASN A 123 -13.34 13.32 -21.08
N VAL A 124 -13.66 12.31 -21.89
CA VAL A 124 -13.55 12.36 -23.36
C VAL A 124 -14.90 12.58 -24.06
N THR A 125 -15.97 12.76 -23.30
CA THR A 125 -17.32 13.00 -23.81
C THR A 125 -17.62 14.48 -24.03
N GLY A 126 -18.79 14.76 -24.59
CA GLY A 126 -19.35 16.11 -24.72
C GLY A 126 -20.24 16.56 -23.55
N HIS A 127 -20.34 15.79 -22.46
CA HIS A 127 -21.17 16.10 -21.29
C HIS A 127 -20.40 15.88 -19.98
N SER A 128 -20.97 16.26 -18.83
CA SER A 128 -20.31 16.03 -17.54
C SER A 128 -20.48 14.59 -17.07
N ILE A 129 -19.42 14.02 -16.50
CA ILE A 129 -19.39 12.68 -15.88
C ILE A 129 -18.85 12.78 -14.45
N GLU A 130 -19.04 11.75 -13.65
CA GLU A 130 -18.51 11.67 -12.28
C GLU A 130 -18.04 10.25 -11.98
N TRP A 131 -16.75 10.11 -11.63
CA TRP A 131 -16.12 8.84 -11.33
C TRP A 131 -15.03 9.03 -10.26
N SER A 132 -14.67 7.96 -9.56
CA SER A 132 -13.46 7.86 -8.75
C SER A 132 -12.44 6.96 -9.46
N MET A 133 -11.14 7.19 -9.25
CA MET A 133 -10.07 6.29 -9.66
C MET A 133 -9.72 5.36 -8.51
N GLN A 134 -9.59 4.07 -8.79
CA GLN A 134 -9.15 3.04 -7.87
C GLN A 134 -7.85 2.44 -8.41
N SER A 135 -6.76 2.51 -7.63
CA SER A 135 -5.56 1.69 -7.87
C SER A 135 -5.84 0.35 -7.22
N VAL A 136 -5.73 -0.75 -7.97
CA VAL A 136 -5.94 -2.10 -7.45
C VAL A 136 -4.66 -2.88 -7.61
N THR A 137 -3.97 -3.10 -6.50
CA THR A 137 -2.67 -3.79 -6.47
C THR A 137 -2.84 -5.20 -5.94
N GLN A 138 -2.59 -6.21 -6.79
CA GLN A 138 -2.64 -7.61 -6.37
C GLN A 138 -1.26 -8.10 -5.89
N TYR A 139 -1.17 -8.45 -4.61
CA TYR A 139 0.04 -9.02 -4.00
C TYR A 139 0.00 -10.54 -3.98
N ASP A 140 1.16 -11.17 -4.20
CA ASP A 140 1.29 -12.62 -4.13
C ASP A 140 1.22 -13.06 -2.67
N ALA A 141 0.17 -13.80 -2.33
CA ALA A 141 -0.07 -14.30 -0.98
C ALA A 141 0.24 -15.81 -0.86
N SER A 142 0.95 -16.36 -1.84
CA SER A 142 1.49 -17.72 -1.78
C SER A 142 2.77 -17.81 -0.95
N ASP A 143 3.07 -19.00 -0.45
CA ASP A 143 4.27 -19.28 0.31
C ASP A 143 5.53 -19.14 -0.57
N SER A 144 6.58 -18.53 -0.03
CA SER A 144 7.83 -18.28 -0.77
C SER A 144 8.52 -19.55 -1.27
N GLY A 145 8.28 -20.71 -0.64
CA GLY A 145 8.77 -22.01 -1.09
C GLY A 145 7.84 -22.74 -2.06
N SER A 146 6.59 -22.29 -2.22
CA SER A 146 5.57 -22.96 -3.03
C SER A 146 4.37 -22.07 -3.37
N GLN A 147 4.19 -21.82 -4.67
CA GLN A 147 3.00 -21.13 -5.22
C GLN A 147 1.68 -21.91 -5.05
N GLN A 148 1.75 -23.16 -4.55
CA GLN A 148 0.61 -24.04 -4.34
C GLN A 148 0.06 -23.99 -2.92
N THR A 149 0.68 -23.21 -2.04
CA THR A 149 0.31 -23.11 -0.62
C THR A 149 0.19 -21.66 -0.21
N ILE A 150 -0.72 -21.37 0.71
CA ILE A 150 -0.92 -20.03 1.27
C ILE A 150 0.26 -19.63 2.19
N ASN A 151 0.64 -18.35 2.14
CA ASN A 151 1.52 -17.75 3.11
C ASN A 151 0.76 -17.37 4.39
N HIS A 152 0.98 -18.12 5.46
CA HIS A 152 0.34 -17.87 6.77
C HIS A 152 0.90 -16.66 7.53
N LYS A 153 1.91 -15.98 7.00
CA LYS A 153 2.51 -14.77 7.60
C LYS A 153 2.27 -13.52 6.73
N PHE A 154 1.19 -13.53 5.94
CA PHE A 154 0.85 -12.43 5.07
C PHE A 154 -0.20 -11.52 5.73
N TRP A 155 0.12 -10.24 5.89
CA TRP A 155 -0.71 -9.27 6.62
C TRP A 155 -0.82 -7.95 5.88
N THR A 156 -1.92 -7.24 6.08
CA THR A 156 -2.04 -5.84 5.67
C THR A 156 -2.45 -4.94 6.82
N PHE A 157 -2.03 -3.68 6.71
CA PHE A 157 -2.26 -2.67 7.73
C PHE A 157 -2.63 -1.32 7.11
N THR A 158 -3.49 -0.58 7.80
CA THR A 158 -3.68 0.85 7.57
C THR A 158 -4.19 1.47 8.88
N PRO A 159 -3.96 2.76 9.16
CA PRO A 159 -4.53 3.37 10.36
C PRO A 159 -6.06 3.34 10.30
N ALA A 160 -6.68 2.86 11.38
CA ALA A 160 -8.12 2.95 11.53
C ALA A 160 -8.51 4.39 11.86
N ASN A 161 -9.56 4.90 11.21
CA ASN A 161 -10.04 6.24 11.50
C ASN A 161 -10.79 6.26 12.84
N LEU A 162 -10.29 7.04 13.81
CA LEU A 162 -10.92 7.21 15.13
C LEU A 162 -12.31 7.84 15.04
N SER A 163 -12.56 8.61 13.99
CA SER A 163 -13.85 9.23 13.67
C SER A 163 -14.53 8.54 12.48
N SER A 164 -14.22 7.26 12.26
CA SER A 164 -14.81 6.46 11.19
C SER A 164 -16.33 6.51 11.23
N SER A 165 -16.90 6.57 10.04
CA SER A 165 -18.34 6.44 9.80
C SER A 165 -18.84 5.00 9.83
N TYR A 166 -17.94 4.02 9.71
CA TYR A 166 -18.23 2.60 9.91
C TYR A 166 -18.15 2.21 11.39
N LEU A 167 -19.09 1.38 11.84
CA LEU A 167 -19.24 0.98 13.24
C LEU A 167 -17.97 0.34 13.82
N ASN A 168 -17.35 -0.57 13.07
CA ASN A 168 -16.14 -1.29 13.50
C ASN A 168 -14.85 -0.59 13.08
N ARG A 169 -14.94 0.66 12.60
CA ARG A 169 -13.87 1.40 11.90
C ARG A 169 -13.43 0.79 10.55
N TYR A 170 -14.20 -0.17 10.07
CA TYR A 170 -14.19 -0.75 8.74
C TYR A 170 -15.59 -1.30 8.44
N HIS A 171 -15.87 -1.58 7.18
CA HIS A 171 -17.11 -2.20 6.72
C HIS A 171 -16.81 -3.46 5.92
N VAL A 172 -17.47 -4.57 6.26
CA VAL A 172 -17.44 -5.79 5.45
C VAL A 172 -18.46 -5.62 4.32
N ARG A 173 -17.97 -5.36 3.11
CA ARG A 173 -18.80 -5.15 1.92
C ARG A 173 -19.24 -6.48 1.29
N PHE A 174 -18.36 -7.47 1.35
CA PHE A 174 -18.56 -8.84 0.89
C PHE A 174 -17.86 -9.84 1.83
N GLY A 175 -18.39 -11.06 1.92
CA GLY A 175 -17.87 -12.12 2.78
C GLY A 175 -18.49 -12.14 4.18
N PRO A 176 -17.97 -12.97 5.10
CA PRO A 176 -18.54 -13.13 6.43
C PRO A 176 -18.44 -11.85 7.27
N ALA A 177 -19.58 -11.44 7.86
CA ALA A 177 -19.63 -10.29 8.75
C ALA A 177 -18.76 -10.48 10.00
N GLU A 178 -18.71 -11.71 10.53
CA GLU A 178 -17.74 -12.11 11.55
C GLU A 178 -16.50 -12.66 10.85
N ASN A 179 -15.45 -11.84 10.77
CA ASN A 179 -14.18 -12.23 10.18
C ASN A 179 -13.07 -12.16 11.24
N SER A 180 -12.64 -13.32 11.74
CA SER A 180 -11.61 -13.43 12.79
C SER A 180 -10.20 -13.06 12.31
N THR A 181 -10.01 -12.89 11.00
CA THR A 181 -8.73 -12.46 10.40
C THR A 181 -8.54 -10.95 10.47
N VAL A 182 -9.58 -10.21 10.88
CA VAL A 182 -9.61 -8.75 10.89
C VAL A 182 -9.69 -8.23 12.32
N SER A 183 -8.90 -7.21 12.64
CA SER A 183 -8.99 -6.51 13.91
C SER A 183 -8.58 -5.04 13.79
N VAL A 184 -9.09 -4.21 14.71
CA VAL A 184 -8.49 -2.90 14.99
C VAL A 184 -7.72 -3.04 16.30
N ARG A 185 -6.40 -2.89 16.23
CA ARG A 185 -5.46 -3.03 17.34
C ARG A 185 -5.54 -1.83 18.29
N ASP A 186 -5.03 -2.02 19.51
CA ASP A 186 -4.98 -0.97 20.54
C ASP A 186 -4.10 0.23 20.15
N ASP A 187 -3.11 0.01 19.26
CA ASP A 187 -2.27 1.05 18.67
C ASP A 187 -2.96 1.86 17.55
N GLY A 188 -4.22 1.54 17.24
CA GLY A 188 -5.03 2.24 16.25
C GLY A 188 -4.86 1.73 14.82
N LEU A 189 -4.08 0.67 14.59
CA LEU A 189 -3.98 0.06 13.26
C LEU A 189 -5.15 -0.89 13.01
N PHE A 190 -5.78 -0.77 11.85
CA PHE A 190 -6.49 -1.89 11.25
C PHE A 190 -5.46 -2.92 10.79
N ALA A 191 -5.72 -4.19 11.08
CA ALA A 191 -4.90 -5.32 10.71
C ALA A 191 -5.76 -6.42 10.09
N LEU A 192 -5.36 -6.89 8.91
CA LEU A 192 -5.96 -8.01 8.20
C LEU A 192 -4.90 -9.10 8.00
N HIS A 193 -5.17 -10.29 8.52
CA HIS A 193 -4.42 -11.50 8.21
C HIS A 193 -4.98 -12.11 6.93
N TYR A 194 -4.14 -12.43 5.95
CA TYR A 194 -4.66 -13.11 4.77
C TYR A 194 -5.16 -14.53 5.12
N ALA A 195 -6.42 -14.78 4.79
CA ALA A 195 -6.98 -16.12 4.73
C ALA A 195 -7.48 -16.38 3.31
N HIS A 196 -7.37 -17.64 2.87
CA HIS A 196 -7.89 -18.07 1.57
C HIS A 196 -9.41 -18.18 1.62
N MET A 197 -10.08 -17.03 1.66
CA MET A 197 -11.52 -16.86 1.66
C MET A 197 -11.84 -15.50 1.04
N ALA A 198 -12.87 -15.44 0.21
CA ALA A 198 -13.29 -14.20 -0.40
C ALA A 198 -13.92 -13.24 0.63
N ALA A 199 -13.35 -12.04 0.76
CA ALA A 199 -13.91 -10.96 1.57
C ALA A 199 -13.45 -9.60 1.04
N GLU A 200 -14.33 -8.60 1.15
CA GLU A 200 -14.06 -7.22 0.75
C GLU A 200 -14.28 -6.29 1.95
N LEU A 201 -13.24 -5.53 2.29
CA LEU A 201 -13.19 -4.74 3.52
C LEU A 201 -12.91 -3.29 3.18
N TRP A 202 -13.84 -2.41 3.53
CA TRP A 202 -13.81 -0.99 3.21
C TRP A 202 -13.39 -0.17 4.42
N LEU A 203 -12.48 0.78 4.22
CA LEU A 203 -11.95 1.65 5.26
C LEU A 203 -11.97 3.11 4.82
N ASP A 204 -12.37 4.00 5.74
CA ASP A 204 -12.31 5.46 5.59
C ASP A 204 -11.03 6.02 6.24
N SER A 205 -9.88 5.37 5.94
CA SER A 205 -8.58 5.75 6.48
C SER A 205 -8.13 7.12 5.98
N ALA A 206 -7.91 8.04 6.92
CA ALA A 206 -7.50 9.42 6.63
C ALA A 206 -5.97 9.62 6.68
N ALA A 207 -5.20 8.62 7.09
CA ALA A 207 -3.77 8.76 7.33
C ALA A 207 -2.91 8.73 6.06
N GLY A 208 -3.50 8.35 4.92
CA GLY A 208 -2.82 8.42 3.62
C GLY A 208 -1.79 7.31 3.38
N TRP A 209 -1.90 6.16 4.05
CA TRP A 209 -1.05 5.01 3.75
C TRP A 209 -1.71 3.67 4.08
N LEU A 210 -1.25 2.64 3.38
CA LEU A 210 -1.47 1.23 3.68
C LEU A 210 -0.14 0.47 3.59
N ALA A 211 -0.09 -0.72 4.17
CA ALA A 211 1.07 -1.60 4.11
C ALA A 211 0.64 -3.04 3.84
N VAL A 212 1.44 -3.74 3.06
CA VAL A 212 1.31 -5.19 2.80
C VAL A 212 2.62 -5.85 3.19
N VAL A 213 2.57 -6.79 4.12
CA VAL A 213 3.73 -7.41 4.78
C VAL A 213 3.74 -8.91 4.49
N ASP A 214 4.82 -9.35 3.85
CA ASP A 214 5.19 -10.77 3.76
C ASP A 214 6.16 -11.09 4.90
N GLY A 215 5.62 -11.57 6.03
CA GLY A 215 6.40 -11.99 7.18
C GLY A 215 7.13 -13.34 6.99
N SER A 216 6.99 -13.99 5.82
CA SER A 216 7.81 -15.17 5.48
C SER A 216 9.17 -14.77 4.90
N THR A 217 9.24 -13.59 4.27
CA THR A 217 10.47 -13.04 3.68
C THR A 217 10.95 -11.75 4.36
N ASP A 218 10.20 -11.26 5.36
CA ASP A 218 10.37 -10.00 6.10
C ASP A 218 10.35 -8.74 5.22
N PHE A 219 9.70 -8.81 4.06
CA PHE A 219 9.51 -7.65 3.18
C PHE A 219 8.12 -7.07 3.35
N ALA A 220 8.01 -5.77 3.09
CA ALA A 220 6.73 -5.11 2.95
C ALA A 220 6.75 -4.09 1.82
N MET A 221 5.57 -3.84 1.28
CA MET A 221 5.29 -2.67 0.48
C MET A 221 4.48 -1.70 1.33
N VAL A 222 4.92 -0.45 1.43
CA VAL A 222 4.09 0.64 1.93
C VAL A 222 3.63 1.47 0.75
N GLU A 223 2.32 1.60 0.60
CA GLU A 223 1.71 2.50 -0.38
C GLU A 223 1.19 3.75 0.32
N ARG A 224 1.48 4.92 -0.23
CA ARG A 224 1.01 6.20 0.27
C ARG A 224 0.15 6.90 -0.76
N PHE A 225 -0.78 7.68 -0.25
CA PHE A 225 -1.70 8.50 -1.04
C PHE A 225 -2.11 9.74 -0.25
N ARG A 226 -2.66 10.71 -0.96
CA ARG A 226 -3.20 11.92 -0.33
C ARG A 226 -4.69 11.74 -0.06
N TYR A 227 -5.06 11.66 1.22
CA TYR A 227 -6.47 11.74 1.62
C TYR A 227 -6.99 13.19 1.52
N GLU A 228 -8.25 13.34 1.12
CA GLU A 228 -8.93 14.63 0.97
C GLU A 228 -10.20 14.67 1.84
N GLU A 229 -10.08 15.21 3.05
CA GLU A 229 -11.06 15.10 4.15
C GLU A 229 -12.49 15.55 3.83
N HIS A 230 -12.66 16.51 2.92
CA HIS A 230 -13.97 17.11 2.64
C HIS A 230 -14.55 16.72 1.27
N LYS A 231 -13.96 15.73 0.61
CA LYS A 231 -14.47 15.23 -0.67
C LYS A 231 -15.22 13.92 -0.49
N PRO A 232 -16.25 13.66 -1.31
CA PRO A 232 -16.99 12.40 -1.26
C PRO A 232 -16.15 11.27 -1.86
N TYR A 233 -16.09 10.13 -1.17
CA TYR A 233 -15.52 8.89 -1.69
C TYR A 233 -16.67 7.89 -1.95
N PRO A 234 -16.60 7.08 -3.01
CA PRO A 234 -17.54 5.98 -3.22
C PRO A 234 -17.60 5.11 -1.95
N GLY A 235 -18.79 4.94 -1.39
CA GLY A 235 -18.95 4.16 -0.16
C GLY A 235 -18.31 4.74 1.10
N LYS A 236 -17.67 5.91 1.02
CA LYS A 236 -16.73 6.49 2.00
C LYS A 236 -15.37 5.78 2.10
N ALA A 237 -15.08 4.81 1.22
CA ALA A 237 -13.85 4.03 1.30
C ALA A 237 -12.69 4.76 0.60
N SER A 238 -11.63 5.08 1.35
CA SER A 238 -10.34 5.54 0.81
C SER A 238 -9.38 4.38 0.58
N VAL A 239 -9.53 3.30 1.36
CA VAL A 239 -8.76 2.06 1.25
C VAL A 239 -9.73 0.89 1.19
N ILE A 240 -9.48 -0.07 0.30
CA ILE A 240 -10.19 -1.34 0.23
C ILE A 240 -9.15 -2.47 0.30
N PHE A 241 -9.50 -3.56 0.97
CA PHE A 241 -8.77 -4.82 0.87
C PHE A 241 -9.70 -5.93 0.38
N TRP A 242 -9.26 -6.65 -0.65
CA TRP A 242 -9.90 -7.89 -1.11
C TRP A 242 -9.01 -9.08 -0.78
N THR A 243 -9.53 -10.05 -0.04
CA THR A 243 -8.86 -11.36 0.11
C THR A 243 -9.40 -12.32 -0.92
N ASN A 244 -8.54 -12.94 -1.73
CA ASN A 244 -9.02 -13.95 -2.68
C ASN A 244 -9.13 -15.34 -2.03
N GLY A 245 -10.18 -16.08 -2.39
CA GLY A 245 -10.42 -17.46 -1.96
C GLY A 245 -11.83 -17.93 -2.29
N PRO A 246 -12.27 -19.08 -1.75
CA PRO A 246 -13.64 -19.53 -1.91
C PRO A 246 -14.66 -18.53 -1.36
N GLU A 247 -15.80 -18.39 -2.04
CA GLU A 247 -16.89 -17.48 -1.62
C GLU A 247 -18.00 -18.25 -0.92
N LEU A 248 -18.48 -17.70 0.19
CA LEU A 248 -19.64 -18.22 0.91
C LEU A 248 -20.93 -17.61 0.35
N HIS A 249 -21.84 -18.44 -0.16
CA HIS A 249 -23.12 -18.01 -0.70
C HIS A 249 -24.22 -19.03 -0.39
N LEU A 250 -25.48 -18.66 -0.65
CA LEU A 250 -26.62 -19.58 -0.58
C LEU A 250 -26.93 -20.10 -1.98
N ASN A 251 -27.11 -21.42 -2.11
CA ASN A 251 -27.59 -22.01 -3.36
C ASN A 251 -29.11 -21.81 -3.54
N SER A 252 -29.68 -22.33 -4.63
CA SER A 252 -31.12 -22.25 -4.92
C SER A 252 -32.02 -22.94 -3.87
N GLU A 253 -31.45 -23.82 -3.05
CA GLU A 253 -32.13 -24.54 -1.97
C GLU A 253 -31.95 -23.85 -0.60
N ALA A 254 -31.36 -22.64 -0.59
CA ALA A 254 -31.04 -21.86 0.60
C ALA A 254 -30.05 -22.54 1.56
N GLU A 255 -29.18 -23.41 1.05
CA GLU A 255 -28.09 -24.02 1.80
C GLU A 255 -26.78 -23.24 1.59
N ALA A 256 -25.95 -23.18 2.64
CA ALA A 256 -24.65 -22.54 2.59
C ALA A 256 -23.65 -23.38 1.78
N VAL A 257 -23.05 -22.77 0.75
CA VAL A 257 -22.06 -23.41 -0.12
C VAL A 257 -20.83 -22.52 -0.23
N LEU A 258 -19.66 -23.16 -0.30
CA LEU A 258 -18.39 -22.52 -0.65
C LEU A 258 -18.12 -22.77 -2.14
N SER A 259 -18.17 -21.73 -2.98
CA SER A 259 -17.77 -21.85 -4.38
C SER A 259 -16.26 -21.89 -4.46
N GLY A 260 -15.72 -22.88 -5.17
CA GLY A 260 -14.30 -22.96 -5.50
C GLY A 260 -14.00 -22.27 -6.82
N GLY A 261 -14.39 -21.00 -6.99
CA GLY A 261 -14.27 -20.25 -8.25
C GLY A 261 -14.97 -20.92 -9.45
N GLU A 262 -15.17 -20.18 -10.54
CA GLU A 262 -15.74 -20.77 -11.77
C GLU A 262 -14.72 -21.63 -12.55
N GLU A 263 -13.42 -21.51 -12.28
CA GLU A 263 -12.34 -22.07 -13.11
C GLU A 263 -11.30 -22.90 -12.34
N GLY A 264 -11.66 -23.46 -11.18
CA GLY A 264 -10.78 -24.27 -10.32
C GLY A 264 -10.37 -23.55 -9.04
N GLN A 265 -9.43 -24.11 -8.28
CA GLN A 265 -9.03 -23.53 -6.99
C GLN A 265 -8.54 -22.08 -7.18
N PRO A 266 -9.14 -21.10 -6.47
CA PRO A 266 -8.74 -19.71 -6.58
C PRO A 266 -7.26 -19.54 -6.21
N PRO A 267 -6.47 -18.74 -6.97
CA PRO A 267 -5.07 -18.52 -6.64
C PRO A 267 -4.90 -17.75 -5.32
N TYR A 268 -3.68 -17.71 -4.78
CA TYR A 268 -3.39 -17.01 -3.53
C TYR A 268 -2.93 -15.58 -3.81
N TYR A 269 -3.83 -14.62 -3.64
CA TYR A 269 -3.50 -13.20 -3.70
C TYR A 269 -4.41 -12.39 -2.80
N LEU A 270 -3.96 -11.18 -2.50
CA LEU A 270 -4.72 -10.15 -1.79
C LEU A 270 -4.63 -8.87 -2.61
N GLU A 271 -5.75 -8.16 -2.76
CA GLU A 271 -5.75 -6.83 -3.35
C GLU A 271 -5.68 -5.78 -2.24
N ALA A 272 -4.76 -4.83 -2.39
CA ALA A 272 -4.75 -3.60 -1.62
C ALA A 272 -5.08 -2.46 -2.58
N GLU A 273 -6.08 -1.68 -2.20
CA GLU A 273 -6.71 -0.74 -3.11
C GLU A 273 -6.75 0.66 -2.50
N ILE A 274 -6.48 1.65 -3.34
CA ILE A 274 -6.51 3.06 -2.98
C ILE A 274 -7.49 3.78 -3.90
N ASN A 275 -8.44 4.48 -3.28
CA ASN A 275 -9.46 5.22 -4.00
C ASN A 275 -9.18 6.72 -3.98
N SER A 276 -9.40 7.39 -5.11
CA SER A 276 -9.57 8.84 -5.13
C SER A 276 -10.96 9.21 -4.62
N PRO A 277 -11.20 10.46 -4.23
CA PRO A 277 -12.56 10.97 -4.15
C PRO A 277 -13.26 10.93 -5.52
N LEU A 278 -14.59 11.08 -5.54
CA LEU A 278 -15.34 11.32 -6.76
C LEU A 278 -14.89 12.62 -7.41
N CYS A 279 -14.59 12.54 -8.70
CA CYS A 279 -14.21 13.65 -9.55
C CYS A 279 -15.35 13.92 -10.54
N ARG A 280 -16.04 15.06 -10.37
CA ARG A 280 -16.97 15.57 -11.36
C ARG A 280 -16.22 16.31 -12.46
N LEU A 281 -16.30 15.82 -13.69
CA LEU A 281 -15.52 16.30 -14.82
C LEU A 281 -16.44 16.81 -15.93
N GLY A 282 -16.28 18.05 -16.35
CA GLY A 282 -16.81 18.59 -17.60
C GLY A 282 -16.04 18.08 -18.83
N PRO A 283 -16.52 18.38 -20.05
CA PRO A 283 -15.88 17.93 -21.29
C PRO A 283 -14.40 18.32 -21.37
N GLY A 284 -13.52 17.32 -21.50
CA GLY A 284 -12.08 17.52 -21.60
C GLY A 284 -11.34 17.77 -20.28
N GLU A 285 -12.05 17.91 -19.15
CA GLU A 285 -11.44 18.08 -17.84
C GLU A 285 -10.80 16.79 -17.32
N THR A 286 -9.89 16.94 -16.36
CA THR A 286 -9.09 15.85 -15.80
C THR A 286 -9.07 15.86 -14.27
N CYS A 287 -8.90 14.70 -13.67
CA CYS A 287 -8.61 14.50 -12.25
C CYS A 287 -7.34 13.68 -12.10
N ASP A 288 -6.50 13.99 -11.11
CA ASP A 288 -5.25 13.26 -10.84
C ASP A 288 -5.35 12.49 -9.51
N MET A 289 -4.77 11.28 -9.48
CA MET A 289 -4.49 10.51 -8.28
C MET A 289 -3.00 10.21 -8.22
N GLN A 290 -2.37 10.54 -7.09
CA GLN A 290 -0.94 10.30 -6.87
C GLN A 290 -0.78 9.26 -5.77
N THR A 291 0.04 8.25 -6.04
CA THR A 291 0.45 7.25 -5.07
C THR A 291 1.96 7.06 -5.10
N GLU A 292 2.52 6.67 -3.97
CA GLU A 292 3.95 6.36 -3.84
C GLU A 292 4.11 5.01 -3.16
N TRP A 293 5.01 4.19 -3.68
CA TRP A 293 5.29 2.87 -3.15
C TRP A 293 6.72 2.79 -2.62
N PHE A 294 6.86 2.14 -1.48
CA PHE A 294 8.11 1.97 -0.76
C PHE A 294 8.31 0.51 -0.38
N PRO A 295 9.03 -0.27 -1.20
CA PRO A 295 9.45 -1.60 -0.81
C PRO A 295 10.58 -1.48 0.24
N ALA A 296 10.42 -2.16 1.37
CA ALA A 296 11.37 -2.14 2.47
C ALA A 296 11.30 -3.43 3.30
N ARG A 297 12.19 -3.55 4.29
CA ARG A 297 12.13 -4.61 5.29
C ARG A 297 11.08 -4.29 6.36
N ALA A 298 10.28 -5.26 6.76
CA ALA A 298 9.24 -5.12 7.80
C ALA A 298 9.43 -6.06 9.01
N GLY A 299 10.40 -6.99 8.97
CA GLY A 299 10.69 -7.86 10.11
C GLY A 299 9.51 -8.75 10.52
N ASP A 300 9.46 -9.09 11.81
CA ASP A 300 8.50 -10.02 12.41
C ASP A 300 7.25 -9.33 13.01
N GLU A 301 7.33 -8.04 13.29
CA GLU A 301 6.24 -7.21 13.81
C GLU A 301 6.02 -5.95 12.96
N PHE A 302 4.81 -5.38 13.01
CA PHE A 302 4.50 -4.12 12.35
C PHE A 302 3.72 -3.19 13.29
N HIS A 303 4.23 -1.99 13.52
CA HIS A 303 3.65 -0.96 14.41
C HIS A 303 3.37 0.37 13.70
N GLY A 304 3.58 0.44 12.38
CA GLY A 304 3.21 1.59 11.56
C GLY A 304 4.24 1.97 10.52
N ALA A 305 3.89 2.92 9.67
CA ALA A 305 4.78 3.58 8.74
C ALA A 305 4.85 5.09 9.04
N THR A 306 6.04 5.67 8.85
CA THR A 306 6.28 7.11 8.93
C THR A 306 6.84 7.62 7.62
N GLU A 307 7.18 8.90 7.53
CA GLU A 307 7.82 9.49 6.36
C GLU A 307 9.15 8.82 5.97
N ALA A 308 9.89 8.30 6.95
CA ALA A 308 11.23 7.75 6.77
C ALA A 308 11.29 6.22 6.65
N GLY A 309 10.27 5.49 7.12
CA GLY A 309 10.34 4.03 7.16
C GLY A 309 9.20 3.32 7.88
N ILE A 310 9.46 2.06 8.22
CA ILE A 310 8.55 1.14 8.92
C ILE A 310 9.02 0.97 10.37
N LEU A 311 8.07 1.02 11.30
CA LEU A 311 8.27 0.68 12.72
C LEU A 311 8.07 -0.82 12.92
N ILE A 312 9.17 -1.57 13.08
CA ILE A 312 9.14 -3.02 13.31
C ILE A 312 9.04 -3.31 14.81
N HIS A 313 9.93 -2.72 15.60
CA HIS A 313 9.78 -2.66 17.05
C HIS A 313 9.92 -1.21 17.51
N PRO A 314 9.00 -0.68 18.32
CA PRO A 314 9.04 0.71 18.77
C PRO A 314 10.36 1.09 19.42
N LEU A 315 10.82 2.29 19.12
CA LEU A 315 11.96 2.94 19.74
C LEU A 315 11.78 3.03 21.25
N ARG A 316 12.84 2.73 22.00
CA ARG A 316 12.90 2.93 23.44
C ARG A 316 14.20 3.63 23.78
N ALA A 317 14.09 4.68 24.59
CA ALA A 317 15.21 5.48 25.03
C ALA A 317 15.19 5.55 26.56
N ASN A 318 16.15 4.89 27.21
CA ASN A 318 16.23 4.80 28.67
C ASN A 318 17.52 5.42 29.18
N LEU A 319 17.42 6.45 30.02
CA LEU A 319 18.58 7.06 30.66
C LEU A 319 18.95 6.27 31.92
N THR A 320 20.20 5.81 31.98
CA THR A 320 20.77 5.15 33.16
C THR A 320 21.28 6.18 34.16
N GLN A 321 21.54 5.73 35.39
CA GLN A 321 22.09 6.57 36.46
C GLN A 321 23.45 7.20 36.07
N ASP A 322 24.27 6.50 35.29
CA ASP A 322 25.58 6.99 34.80
C ASP A 322 25.49 7.95 33.60
N HIS A 323 24.34 8.59 33.34
CA HIS A 323 24.11 9.47 32.18
C HIS A 323 24.37 8.80 30.81
N ARG A 324 24.19 7.49 30.72
CA ARG A 324 24.19 6.75 29.45
C ARG A 324 22.77 6.54 28.98
N LEU A 325 22.54 6.72 27.69
CA LEU A 325 21.26 6.46 27.05
C LEU A 325 21.27 5.08 26.39
N LYS A 326 20.46 4.16 26.90
CA LYS A 326 20.17 2.88 26.25
C LYS A 326 19.11 3.10 25.17
N LEU A 327 19.50 2.88 23.92
CA LEU A 327 18.64 3.00 22.75
C LEU A 327 18.38 1.60 22.16
N SER A 328 17.11 1.26 21.99
CA SER A 328 16.70 0.01 21.35
C SER A 328 15.48 0.20 20.46
N GLY A 329 15.31 -0.66 19.46
CA GLY A 329 14.20 -0.63 18.51
C GLY A 329 14.62 -1.29 17.19
N SER A 330 13.67 -1.49 16.29
CA SER A 330 14.00 -1.99 14.95
C SER A 330 13.09 -1.39 13.87
N PHE A 331 13.66 -1.20 12.68
CA PHE A 331 13.07 -0.39 11.63
C PHE A 331 13.38 -0.94 10.24
N GLY A 332 12.43 -0.77 9.33
CA GLY A 332 12.70 -0.68 7.90
C GLY A 332 12.90 0.78 7.51
N VAL A 333 13.73 1.07 6.52
CA VAL A 333 13.93 2.45 6.03
C VAL A 333 13.59 2.56 4.55
N PHE A 334 13.10 3.71 4.12
CA PHE A 334 12.73 3.94 2.71
C PHE A 334 13.88 4.54 1.88
N TYR A 335 14.87 5.13 2.55
CA TYR A 335 16.01 5.76 1.90
C TYR A 335 17.32 5.26 2.50
N ALA A 336 18.35 5.17 1.66
CA ALA A 336 19.71 4.93 2.14
C ALA A 336 20.27 6.22 2.76
N GLY A 337 20.99 6.08 3.86
CA GLY A 337 21.46 7.25 4.59
C GLY A 337 22.02 6.90 5.96
N ARG A 338 21.72 7.74 6.94
CA ARG A 338 22.17 7.63 8.31
C ARG A 338 21.05 8.01 9.26
N LEU A 339 20.91 7.23 10.32
CA LEU A 339 20.04 7.58 11.42
C LEU A 339 20.73 8.57 12.36
N ILE A 340 20.03 9.64 12.69
CA ILE A 340 20.47 10.71 13.58
C ILE A 340 19.49 10.81 14.73
N ALA A 341 19.97 10.74 15.97
CA ALA A 341 19.16 11.01 17.15
C ALA A 341 19.19 12.50 17.46
N HIS A 342 18.03 13.15 17.40
CA HIS A 342 17.81 14.53 17.83
C HIS A 342 17.36 14.52 19.28
N LEU A 343 18.11 15.20 20.15
CA LEU A 343 17.89 15.22 21.59
C LEU A 343 17.25 16.55 21.99
N TYR A 344 16.14 16.48 22.72
CA TYR A 344 15.41 17.67 23.15
C TYR A 344 15.25 17.70 24.67
N ASP A 345 15.24 18.91 25.24
CA ASP A 345 14.87 19.14 26.64
C ASP A 345 13.33 19.08 26.85
N GLU A 346 12.90 19.31 28.09
CA GLU A 346 11.47 19.31 28.48
C GLU A 346 10.65 20.41 27.79
N HIS A 347 11.32 21.48 27.32
CA HIS A 347 10.70 22.61 26.63
C HIS A 347 10.73 22.47 25.10
N GLY A 348 11.36 21.41 24.58
CA GLY A 348 11.52 21.18 23.15
C GLY A 348 12.69 21.90 22.51
N THR A 349 13.61 22.45 23.30
CA THR A 349 14.88 23.00 22.79
C THR A 349 15.78 21.85 22.35
N LEU A 350 16.35 21.94 21.15
CA LEU A 350 17.34 20.99 20.68
C LEU A 350 18.63 21.11 21.51
N LEU A 351 18.99 20.04 22.21
CA LEU A 351 20.22 19.92 22.99
C LEU A 351 21.42 19.47 22.12
N GLY A 352 21.14 18.76 21.03
CA GLY A 352 22.15 18.30 20.09
C GLY A 352 21.68 17.11 19.26
N THR A 353 22.54 16.68 18.33
CA THR A 353 22.31 15.52 17.48
C THR A 353 23.44 14.51 17.63
N ILE A 354 23.11 13.22 17.50
CA ILE A 354 24.07 12.12 17.59
C ILE A 354 23.89 11.19 16.39
N PRO A 355 24.92 11.02 15.54
CA PRO A 355 24.95 9.96 14.53
C PRO A 355 24.83 8.57 15.16
N ILE A 356 23.90 7.75 14.66
CA ILE A 356 23.63 6.41 15.19
C ILE A 356 24.27 5.34 14.32
N ILE A 357 23.76 5.16 13.09
CA ILE A 357 24.20 4.11 12.19
C ILE A 357 23.86 4.48 10.74
N ASN A 358 24.66 3.99 9.78
CA ASN A 358 24.29 4.06 8.36
C ASN A 358 23.24 2.98 8.06
N VAL A 359 22.31 3.25 7.16
CA VAL A 359 21.17 2.37 6.88
C VAL A 359 20.89 2.26 5.39
N ASN A 360 20.28 1.15 5.00
CA ASN A 360 19.88 0.85 3.63
C ASN A 360 18.49 0.20 3.60
N PRO A 361 17.60 0.57 2.67
CA PRO A 361 16.27 -0.05 2.54
C PRO A 361 16.26 -1.57 2.33
N THR A 362 17.39 -2.16 1.88
CA THR A 362 17.52 -3.62 1.69
C THR A 362 17.79 -4.37 2.99
N GLU A 363 18.00 -3.67 4.11
CA GLU A 363 18.43 -4.26 5.38
C GLU A 363 17.51 -3.81 6.52
N THR A 364 17.28 -4.72 7.46
CA THR A 364 16.58 -4.39 8.70
C THR A 364 17.54 -3.66 9.63
N VAL A 365 17.10 -2.53 10.19
CA VAL A 365 17.86 -1.79 11.20
C VAL A 365 17.50 -2.32 12.57
N SER A 366 18.50 -2.72 13.37
CA SER A 366 18.31 -3.12 14.76
C SER A 366 19.20 -2.29 15.69
N LEU A 367 18.58 -1.64 16.67
CA LEU A 367 19.26 -0.84 17.68
C LEU A 367 19.33 -1.61 19.00
N GLY A 368 20.51 -1.58 19.61
CA GLY A 368 20.79 -2.15 20.92
C GLY A 368 22.11 -1.60 21.44
N MET A 369 22.15 -0.30 21.72
CA MET A 369 23.39 0.42 22.03
C MET A 369 23.25 1.38 23.20
N GLU A 370 24.40 1.77 23.75
CA GLU A 370 24.53 2.80 24.78
C GLU A 370 25.25 4.02 24.22
N LEU A 371 24.69 5.21 24.45
CA LEU A 371 25.28 6.49 24.07
C LEU A 371 25.65 7.29 25.31
N SER A 372 26.86 7.81 25.37
CA SER A 372 27.26 8.77 26.41
C SER A 372 26.70 10.15 26.09
N LEU A 373 25.96 10.74 27.03
CA LEU A 373 25.35 12.05 26.85
C LEU A 373 26.03 13.11 27.71
N ASN A 374 26.18 14.30 27.14
CA ASN A 374 26.68 15.49 27.85
C ASN A 374 25.56 16.29 28.54
N ALA A 375 24.30 15.97 28.25
CA ALA A 375 23.11 16.61 28.78
C ALA A 375 22.02 15.57 29.05
N LYS A 376 20.99 15.93 29.83
CA LYS A 376 19.84 15.07 30.12
C LYS A 376 18.68 15.41 29.18
N PRO A 377 18.47 14.66 28.09
CA PRO A 377 17.32 14.86 27.22
C PRO A 377 16.04 14.34 27.90
N ALA A 378 14.93 15.04 27.64
CA ALA A 378 13.59 14.58 27.98
C ALA A 378 12.93 13.83 26.83
N ARG A 379 13.35 14.12 25.58
CA ARG A 379 12.83 13.48 24.37
C ARG A 379 13.94 13.18 23.38
N LEU A 380 13.73 12.14 22.59
CA LEU A 380 14.57 11.74 21.47
C LEU A 380 13.70 11.52 20.25
N SER A 381 14.06 12.15 19.13
CA SER A 381 13.50 11.85 17.81
C SER A 381 14.58 11.23 16.95
N LEU A 382 14.30 10.07 16.35
CA LEU A 382 15.23 9.36 15.47
C LEU A 382 14.91 9.68 14.02
N HIS A 383 15.75 10.47 13.36
CA HIS A 383 15.58 10.93 11.99
C HIS A 383 16.44 10.13 11.01
N LEU A 384 16.00 10.08 9.75
CA LEU A 384 16.75 9.51 8.64
C LEU A 384 17.28 10.62 7.73
N GLU A 385 18.58 10.86 7.76
CA GLU A 385 19.23 11.79 6.84
C GLU A 385 19.88 11.02 5.69
N THR A 386 19.57 11.41 4.46
CA THR A 386 20.19 10.82 3.26
C THR A 386 21.62 11.32 3.05
N SER A 387 22.38 10.64 2.19
CA SER A 387 23.79 10.97 1.93
C SER A 387 24.04 12.39 1.38
N ASN A 388 23.02 13.03 0.81
CA ASN A 388 23.07 14.43 0.34
C ASN A 388 22.67 15.46 1.43
N GLY A 389 22.42 15.01 2.66
CA GLY A 389 22.04 15.87 3.80
C GLY A 389 20.56 16.21 3.88
N VAL A 390 19.69 15.58 3.09
CA VAL A 390 18.23 15.75 3.22
C VAL A 390 17.69 14.86 4.33
N ASP A 391 17.09 15.49 5.36
CA ASP A 391 16.29 14.83 6.38
C ASP A 391 14.96 14.35 5.80
N ARG A 392 14.71 13.05 5.85
CA ARG A 392 13.49 12.37 5.36
C ARG A 392 12.42 12.24 6.45
N GLY A 393 12.63 12.86 7.61
CA GLY A 393 11.72 12.85 8.74
C GLY A 393 12.08 11.81 9.80
N SER A 394 11.25 11.75 10.84
CA SER A 394 11.44 10.85 11.95
C SER A 394 10.89 9.45 11.68
N LEU A 395 11.65 8.43 12.08
CA LEU A 395 11.14 7.09 12.29
C LEU A 395 10.25 7.05 13.52
N GLN A 396 10.69 7.64 14.64
CA GLN A 396 9.85 7.78 15.83
C GLN A 396 10.41 8.86 16.76
N GLU A 397 9.50 9.52 17.48
CA GLU A 397 9.84 10.35 18.64
C GLU A 397 9.35 9.67 19.92
N VAL A 398 10.19 9.63 20.94
CA VAL A 398 9.87 9.03 22.25
C VAL A 398 10.35 9.91 23.40
N ARG A 399 9.65 9.80 24.53
CA ARG A 399 10.15 10.35 25.81
C ARG A 399 11.30 9.48 26.30
N VAL A 400 12.29 10.13 26.89
CA VAL A 400 13.41 9.45 27.55
C VAL A 400 12.97 9.08 28.96
N SER A 401 12.83 7.79 29.23
CA SER A 401 12.51 7.29 30.57
C SER A 401 13.75 7.14 31.42
N THR A 402 13.66 7.49 32.70
CA THR A 402 14.68 7.15 33.69
C THR A 402 14.39 5.76 34.24
N VAL A 403 15.39 4.87 34.23
CA VAL A 403 15.25 3.58 34.91
C VAL A 403 15.34 3.84 36.42
N GLU A 404 14.19 4.00 37.08
CA GLU A 404 14.12 3.91 38.53
C GLU A 404 14.29 2.44 38.93
N ASN A 405 15.22 2.17 39.84
CA ASN A 405 15.55 0.83 40.31
C ASN A 405 14.27 0.10 40.75
N ARG A 406 13.97 -1.04 40.11
CA ARG A 406 13.16 -2.10 40.72
C ARG A 406 13.98 -2.85 41.76
#